data_AF-A0A1S2Y9N3-F1
#
_entry.id   AF-A0A1S2Y9N3-F1
#
_cell.length_a   1.000
_cell.length_b   1.000
_cell.length_c   1.000
_cell.angle_alpha   90.00
_cell.angle_beta   90.00
_cell.angle_gamma   90.00
#
_symmetry.space_group_name_H-M   'P 1'
#
loop_
_entity.id
_entity.type
_entity.pdbx_description
1 polymer ?
#
loop_
_entity_poly.entity_id
_entity_poly.type
_entity_poly.pdbx_seq_one_letter_code
_entity_poly.pdbx_strand_id
1 'polypeptide(L)'
;MESQAQWNPLLSFSRFIHQNCLHLATRFEHTKRLAGTLIQSHTRTKPAFAATLTSNHVVKSLAGTSVYTVSNSNNEFVLMSDLEGVKSIGLLCFRQEDAEAFLAQVRSRKKELRGNTRVVPITLEQVYMLKVEGIAFRFLPDPIQIKNALELRAANKGGFDGVPVFQSDLLVVKKKNKRYCPVYFSKEDIEQELLKVSKASRGAGVSQHIMVGSFEDVLRKMEISEKRSGWEDLIFIPPGKSHSQHIQEINA
;
A
#
# COMPACT_ATOMS: atom_id res chain seq x y z
N MET A 1 24.29 27.13 -2.64
CA MET A 1 22.83 26.98 -2.82
C MET A 1 22.54 25.50 -2.84
N GLU A 2 22.43 24.90 -1.67
CA GLU A 2 22.16 23.46 -1.51
C GLU A 2 20.66 23.22 -1.61
N SER A 3 20.25 22.40 -2.57
CA SER A 3 18.89 21.93 -2.74
C SER A 3 18.53 21.00 -1.58
N GLN A 4 17.68 21.45 -0.67
CA GLN A 4 17.05 20.59 0.33
C GLN A 4 16.31 19.46 -0.39
N ALA A 5 16.83 18.23 -0.28
CA ALA A 5 16.12 17.02 -0.69
C ALA A 5 14.78 16.97 0.06
N GLN A 6 13.70 17.08 -0.68
CA GLN A 6 12.33 17.15 -0.19
C GLN A 6 11.88 15.75 0.25
N TRP A 7 11.55 15.60 1.53
CA TRP A 7 11.22 14.30 2.15
C TRP A 7 9.77 13.89 1.84
N ASN A 8 9.57 12.72 1.25
CA ASN A 8 8.22 12.14 1.05
C ASN A 8 7.74 11.48 2.36
N PRO A 9 6.54 11.81 2.87
CA PRO A 9 6.02 11.31 4.15
C PRO A 9 5.76 9.79 4.15
N LEU A 10 5.65 9.16 2.97
CA LEU A 10 5.60 7.70 2.82
C LEU A 10 6.92 6.99 3.17
N LEU A 11 8.04 7.74 3.24
CA LEU A 11 9.36 7.20 3.52
C LEU A 11 9.76 7.33 5.00
N SER A 12 8.89 7.87 5.86
CA SER A 12 9.12 7.96 7.31
C SER A 12 8.81 6.62 7.99
N PHE A 13 9.75 5.67 7.86
CA PHE A 13 9.64 4.35 8.49
C PHE A 13 9.95 4.41 9.98
N SER A 14 8.99 3.97 10.80
CA SER A 14 9.22 3.56 12.19
C SER A 14 8.65 2.15 12.39
N ARG A 15 9.55 1.23 12.73
CA ARG A 15 9.30 -0.16 13.12
C ARG A 15 8.44 -0.22 14.36
N PHE A 16 7.15 -0.55 14.24
CA PHE A 16 6.40 -1.09 15.37
C PHE A 16 5.05 -1.71 14.98
N ILE A 17 5.01 -2.85 14.28
CA ILE A 17 3.95 -3.89 14.48
C ILE A 17 4.52 -5.20 13.91
N HIS A 18 5.20 -6.02 14.71
CA HIS A 18 5.57 -7.37 14.23
C HIS A 18 5.32 -8.55 15.16
N GLN A 19 4.43 -8.39 16.15
CA GLN A 19 3.94 -9.55 16.92
C GLN A 19 2.41 -9.69 16.92
N ASN A 20 1.66 -8.84 16.20
CA ASN A 20 0.23 -8.69 16.51
C ASN A 20 -0.82 -8.99 15.43
N CYS A 21 -0.45 -9.25 14.18
CA CYS A 21 -1.44 -9.29 13.08
C CYS A 21 -2.17 -10.62 12.84
N LEU A 22 -1.95 -11.68 13.63
CA LEU A 22 -2.65 -12.96 13.41
C LEU A 22 -4.07 -13.04 13.99
N HIS A 23 -4.63 -11.97 14.56
CA HIS A 23 -5.93 -12.07 15.25
C HIS A 23 -6.66 -10.72 15.37
N LEU A 24 -7.11 -10.16 14.24
CA LEU A 24 -7.86 -8.90 14.21
C LEU A 24 -9.20 -8.95 14.97
N ALA A 25 -9.79 -10.14 15.20
CA ALA A 25 -11.02 -10.28 16.00
C ALA A 25 -10.78 -10.40 17.53
N THR A 26 -9.69 -11.02 17.98
CA THR A 26 -9.44 -11.28 19.40
C THR A 26 -8.50 -10.26 20.07
N ARG A 27 -7.98 -9.27 19.32
CA ARG A 27 -7.03 -8.27 19.85
C ARG A 27 -7.59 -6.93 20.30
N PHE A 28 -8.87 -6.65 20.10
CA PHE A 28 -9.49 -5.56 20.87
C PHE A 28 -9.66 -5.92 22.35
N GLU A 29 -9.62 -7.21 22.69
CA GLU A 29 -9.75 -7.70 24.07
C GLU A 29 -8.48 -7.50 24.91
N HIS A 30 -7.28 -7.60 24.32
CA HIS A 30 -6.02 -7.36 25.05
C HIS A 30 -5.58 -5.90 25.13
N THR A 31 -6.35 -4.96 24.55
CA THR A 31 -6.18 -3.51 24.74
C THR A 31 -7.08 -2.94 25.85
N LYS A 32 -7.58 -3.80 26.76
CA LYS A 32 -8.26 -3.39 28.00
C LYS A 32 -7.38 -2.63 29.00
N ARG A 33 -6.09 -2.44 28.72
CA ARG A 33 -5.13 -1.75 29.60
C ARG A 33 -4.50 -0.48 29.02
N LEU A 34 -5.01 0.02 27.89
CA LEU A 34 -4.70 1.37 27.43
C LEU A 34 -5.71 2.34 28.06
N ALA A 35 -5.36 2.78 29.27
CA ALA A 35 -6.00 3.91 29.92
C ALA A 35 -5.98 5.13 28.99
N GLY A 36 -7.05 5.92 29.06
CA GLY A 36 -7.48 6.82 28.00
C GLY A 36 -6.43 7.81 27.50
N THR A 37 -6.33 7.91 26.17
CA THR A 37 -5.79 9.09 25.52
C THR A 37 -6.74 9.52 24.40
N LEU A 38 -7.12 10.78 24.51
CA LEU A 38 -8.08 11.60 23.77
C LEU A 38 -7.99 11.46 22.23
N ILE A 39 -9.09 11.09 21.55
CA ILE A 39 -9.22 11.34 20.09
C ILE A 39 -9.56 12.83 19.92
N GLN A 40 -8.53 13.69 19.91
CA GLN A 40 -8.69 15.10 19.55
C GLN A 40 -8.96 15.21 18.06
N SER A 41 -10.15 15.73 17.71
CA SER A 41 -10.44 16.27 16.38
C SER A 41 -9.79 17.66 16.28
N HIS A 42 -8.47 17.72 16.16
CA HIS A 42 -7.76 18.98 15.95
C HIS A 42 -6.71 18.81 14.85
N THR A 43 -7.12 19.18 13.63
CA THR A 43 -6.45 20.09 12.69
C THR A 43 -7.23 20.00 11.39
N ARG A 44 -7.76 21.13 10.94
CA ARG A 44 -8.43 21.29 9.66
C ARG A 44 -7.38 21.23 8.55
N THR A 45 -7.03 20.03 8.12
CA THR A 45 -6.19 19.82 6.94
C THR A 45 -7.08 19.28 5.82
N LYS A 46 -7.62 20.20 5.01
CA LYS A 46 -8.11 19.82 3.70
C LYS A 46 -6.90 19.29 2.91
N PRO A 47 -6.93 18.08 2.34
CA PRO A 47 -5.89 17.68 1.40
C PRO A 47 -5.94 18.65 0.22
N ALA A 48 -4.97 19.57 0.17
CA ALA A 48 -4.75 20.39 -1.00
C ALA A 48 -3.98 19.52 -2.00
N PHE A 49 -4.70 18.98 -3.00
CA PHE A 49 -4.07 18.31 -4.13
C PHE A 49 -3.30 19.36 -4.94
N ALA A 50 -2.03 19.58 -4.60
CA ALA A 50 -1.14 20.39 -5.41
C ALA A 50 -0.78 19.55 -6.65
N ALA A 51 -1.54 19.77 -7.73
CA ALA A 51 -1.26 19.21 -9.05
C ALA A 51 -0.03 19.91 -9.65
N THR A 52 1.16 19.61 -9.13
CA THR A 52 2.40 19.90 -9.85
C THR A 52 2.55 18.81 -10.91
N LEU A 53 2.19 19.14 -12.16
CA LEU A 53 2.43 18.32 -13.35
C LEU A 53 3.94 18.18 -13.59
N THR A 54 4.63 17.40 -12.77
CA THR A 54 5.89 16.78 -13.15
C THR A 54 5.58 15.38 -13.64
N SER A 55 6.13 15.02 -14.80
CA SER A 55 6.03 13.68 -15.38
C SER A 55 6.82 12.68 -14.54
N ASN A 56 6.39 12.45 -13.31
CA ASN A 56 6.98 11.46 -12.43
C ASN A 56 6.46 10.08 -12.87
N HIS A 57 7.35 9.28 -13.45
CA HIS A 57 7.03 7.92 -13.89
C HIS A 57 6.49 7.06 -12.74
N VAL A 58 6.88 7.37 -11.48
CA VAL A 58 6.35 6.74 -10.27
C VAL A 58 4.86 6.98 -10.12
N VAL A 59 4.40 8.22 -10.26
CA VAL A 59 2.96 8.56 -10.17
C VAL A 59 2.16 7.79 -11.22
N LYS A 60 2.69 7.68 -12.44
CA LYS A 60 2.07 6.90 -13.53
C LYS A 60 2.04 5.40 -13.26
N SER A 61 3.05 4.83 -12.60
CA SER A 61 3.07 3.38 -12.28
C SER A 61 2.06 3.00 -11.21
N LEU A 62 1.65 3.96 -10.37
CA LEU A 62 0.67 3.81 -9.29
C LEU A 62 -0.79 3.94 -9.74
N ALA A 63 -1.02 4.26 -11.02
CA ALA A 63 -2.36 4.45 -11.56
C ALA A 63 -3.23 3.20 -11.38
N GLY A 64 -4.51 3.39 -11.09
CA GLY A 64 -5.51 2.32 -11.06
C GLY A 64 -5.51 1.42 -9.82
N THR A 65 -4.53 1.52 -8.91
CA THR A 65 -4.58 0.82 -7.62
C THR A 65 -5.22 1.70 -6.55
N SER A 66 -6.24 1.18 -5.87
CA SER A 66 -6.92 1.86 -4.75
C SER A 66 -6.60 1.20 -3.41
N VAL A 67 -6.48 2.02 -2.38
CA VAL A 67 -6.47 1.62 -0.97
C VAL A 67 -7.63 2.30 -0.26
N TYR A 68 -7.95 1.84 0.94
CA TYR A 68 -9.13 2.26 1.68
C TYR A 68 -8.74 2.98 2.97
N THR A 69 -9.40 4.08 3.25
CA THR A 69 -9.21 4.82 4.50
C THR A 69 -10.54 5.26 5.07
N VAL A 70 -10.56 5.65 6.34
CA VAL A 70 -11.76 6.15 6.99
C VAL A 70 -11.74 7.67 6.96
N SER A 71 -12.83 8.28 6.48
CA SER A 71 -13.00 9.73 6.45
C SER A 71 -14.26 10.17 7.18
N ASN A 72 -14.29 11.42 7.62
CA ASN A 72 -15.47 12.07 8.17
C ASN A 72 -16.37 12.66 7.05
N SER A 73 -17.43 13.37 7.43
CA SER A 73 -18.38 13.99 6.48
C SER A 73 -17.74 15.09 5.63
N ASN A 74 -16.64 15.67 6.11
CA ASN A 74 -15.88 16.70 5.41
C ASN A 74 -14.81 16.11 4.47
N ASN A 75 -14.78 14.79 4.31
CA ASN A 75 -13.77 14.04 3.59
C ASN A 75 -12.36 14.20 4.18
N GLU A 76 -12.26 14.50 5.47
CA GLU A 76 -10.98 14.52 6.19
C GLU A 76 -10.69 13.13 6.74
N PHE A 77 -9.42 12.70 6.66
CA PHE A 77 -9.03 11.39 7.18
C PHE A 77 -9.17 11.32 8.69
N VAL A 78 -9.62 10.17 9.17
CA VAL A 78 -9.58 9.85 10.59
C VAL A 78 -8.16 9.40 10.94
N LEU A 79 -7.52 10.15 11.84
CA LEU A 79 -6.16 9.92 12.29
C LEU A 79 -6.14 9.32 13.70
N MET A 80 -5.11 8.54 13.98
CA MET A 80 -4.78 8.06 15.32
C MET A 80 -3.59 8.84 15.86
N SER A 81 -3.68 9.38 17.06
CA SER A 81 -2.52 9.98 17.72
C SER A 81 -1.54 8.88 18.15
N ASP A 82 -0.25 9.14 17.99
CA ASP A 82 0.82 8.33 18.59
C ASP A 82 0.74 8.41 20.14
N LEU A 83 1.41 7.49 20.84
CA LEU A 83 1.40 7.39 22.31
C LEU A 83 1.87 8.68 23.00
N GLU A 84 2.75 9.44 22.35
CA GLU A 84 3.25 10.73 22.84
C GLU A 84 2.38 11.93 22.39
N GLY A 85 1.37 11.71 21.53
CA GLY A 85 0.50 12.76 20.99
C GLY A 85 1.16 13.70 19.98
N VAL A 86 2.46 13.54 19.72
CA VAL A 86 3.26 14.44 18.85
C VAL A 86 3.00 14.20 17.36
N LYS A 87 2.70 12.96 16.96
CA LYS A 87 2.46 12.58 15.56
C LYS A 87 1.09 11.97 15.40
N SER A 88 0.40 12.34 14.31
CA SER A 88 -0.84 11.70 13.90
C SER A 88 -0.56 10.64 12.84
N ILE A 89 -1.27 9.52 12.89
CA ILE A 89 -1.09 8.38 11.99
C ILE A 89 -2.39 8.16 11.21
N GLY A 90 -2.31 8.24 9.89
CA GLY A 90 -3.39 7.82 8.99
C GLY A 90 -3.20 6.38 8.53
N LEU A 91 -4.27 5.58 8.52
CA LEU A 91 -4.24 4.21 8.00
C LEU A 91 -4.76 4.13 6.56
N LEU A 92 -4.05 3.35 5.74
CA LEU A 92 -4.36 3.07 4.35
C LEU A 92 -4.41 1.55 4.16
N CYS A 93 -5.61 0.97 4.09
CA CYS A 93 -5.81 -0.48 4.06
C CYS A 93 -5.89 -0.98 2.62
N PHE A 94 -5.17 -2.07 2.30
CA PHE A 94 -5.30 -2.72 0.99
C PHE A 94 -6.62 -3.49 0.83
N ARG A 95 -7.27 -3.82 1.94
CA ARG A 95 -8.59 -4.47 1.99
C ARG A 95 -9.65 -3.54 2.54
N GLN A 96 -10.81 -3.52 1.91
CA GLN A 96 -11.94 -2.71 2.36
C GLN A 96 -12.44 -3.18 3.72
N GLU A 97 -12.54 -4.50 3.92
CA GLU A 97 -13.00 -5.09 5.18
C GLU A 97 -12.14 -4.67 6.38
N ASP A 98 -10.83 -4.47 6.18
CA ASP A 98 -9.93 -4.02 7.25
C ASP A 98 -10.16 -2.53 7.60
N ALA A 99 -10.47 -1.69 6.60
CA ALA A 99 -10.89 -0.31 6.83
C ALA A 99 -12.27 -0.22 7.49
N GLU A 100 -13.19 -1.13 7.16
CA GLU A 100 -14.51 -1.24 7.80
C GLU A 100 -14.39 -1.69 9.25
N ALA A 101 -13.50 -2.64 9.53
CA ALA A 101 -13.19 -3.06 10.90
C ALA A 101 -12.62 -1.89 11.73
N PHE A 102 -11.71 -1.10 11.15
CA PHE A 102 -11.21 0.12 11.79
C PHE A 102 -12.34 1.14 12.03
N LEU A 103 -13.22 1.38 11.05
CA LEU A 103 -14.39 2.23 11.20
C LEU A 103 -15.31 1.78 12.34
N ALA A 104 -15.56 0.48 12.48
CA ALA A 104 -16.36 -0.07 13.57
C ALA A 104 -15.75 0.25 14.94
N GLN A 105 -14.42 0.19 15.07
CA GLN A 105 -13.70 0.57 16.29
C GLN A 105 -13.79 2.07 16.58
N VAL A 106 -13.68 2.92 15.55
CA VAL A 106 -13.85 4.38 15.70
C VAL A 106 -15.26 4.70 16.21
N ARG A 107 -16.28 4.04 15.67
CA ARG A 107 -17.70 4.23 16.06
C ARG A 107 -18.01 3.69 17.47
N SER A 108 -17.34 2.63 17.90
CA SER A 108 -17.53 2.07 19.25
C SER A 108 -16.95 2.99 20.33
N ARG A 109 -15.81 3.64 20.04
CA ARG A 109 -15.09 4.50 20.99
C ARG A 109 -15.68 5.91 21.11
N LYS A 110 -16.25 6.49 20.04
CA LYS A 110 -16.73 7.88 20.06
C LYS A 110 -18.19 7.97 19.59
N LYS A 111 -19.12 8.14 20.55
CA LYS A 111 -20.56 8.31 20.26
C LYS A 111 -20.85 9.49 19.33
N GLU A 112 -20.03 10.55 19.36
CA GLU A 112 -20.16 11.74 18.49
C GLU A 112 -19.78 11.49 17.01
N LEU A 113 -18.98 10.45 16.71
CA LEU A 113 -18.59 10.09 15.33
C LEU A 113 -19.58 9.13 14.66
N ARG A 114 -20.68 8.77 15.33
CA ARG A 114 -21.65 7.76 14.89
C ARG A 114 -22.40 8.13 13.60
N GLY A 115 -22.50 9.41 13.24
CA GLY A 115 -23.27 9.85 12.07
C GLY A 115 -22.49 9.95 10.76
N ASN A 116 -21.19 10.25 10.82
CA ASN A 116 -20.54 10.96 9.70
C ASN A 116 -19.23 10.34 9.22
N THR A 117 -18.88 9.14 9.67
CA THR A 117 -17.64 8.46 9.26
C THR A 117 -17.91 7.32 8.29
N ARG A 118 -17.13 7.24 7.21
CA ARG A 118 -17.26 6.23 6.15
C ARG A 118 -15.92 5.78 5.61
N VAL A 119 -15.88 4.56 5.09
CA VAL A 119 -14.73 4.08 4.31
C VAL A 119 -14.78 4.74 2.93
N VAL A 120 -13.64 5.25 2.48
CA VAL A 120 -13.48 5.85 1.15
C VAL A 120 -12.28 5.21 0.45
N PRO A 121 -12.41 4.88 -0.84
CA PRO A 121 -11.27 4.52 -1.66
C PRO A 121 -10.43 5.78 -1.96
N ILE A 122 -9.12 5.61 -1.99
CA ILE A 122 -8.14 6.60 -2.43
C ILE A 122 -7.09 5.89 -3.29
N THR A 123 -6.68 6.49 -4.41
CA THR A 123 -5.70 5.85 -5.29
C THR A 123 -4.29 5.95 -4.70
N LEU A 124 -3.42 4.98 -5.00
CA LEU A 124 -2.01 5.06 -4.59
C LEU A 124 -1.32 6.28 -5.20
N GLU A 125 -1.73 6.69 -6.41
CA GLU A 125 -1.32 7.94 -7.03
C GLU A 125 -1.64 9.15 -6.13
N GLN A 126 -2.89 9.26 -5.66
CA GLN A 126 -3.30 10.32 -4.75
C GLN A 126 -2.54 10.27 -3.44
N VAL A 127 -2.38 9.07 -2.85
CA VAL A 127 -1.61 8.85 -1.61
C VAL A 127 -0.16 9.33 -1.77
N TYR A 128 0.48 9.00 -2.89
CA TYR A 128 1.85 9.42 -3.18
C TYR A 128 2.00 10.94 -3.24
N MET A 129 0.96 11.62 -3.75
CA MET A 129 0.92 13.09 -3.84
C MET A 129 0.49 13.78 -2.53
N LEU A 130 0.05 13.04 -1.50
CA LEU A 130 -0.31 13.63 -0.22
C LEU A 130 0.93 14.20 0.48
N LYS A 131 0.98 15.52 0.57
CA LYS A 131 1.94 16.25 1.40
C LYS A 131 1.21 16.81 2.61
N VAL A 132 1.46 16.22 3.76
CA VAL A 132 0.90 16.66 5.03
C VAL A 132 1.99 16.72 6.09
N GLU A 133 2.07 17.84 6.79
CA GLU A 133 3.00 18.00 7.90
C GLU A 133 2.41 17.38 9.17
N GLY A 134 3.26 16.75 9.98
CA GLY A 134 2.86 16.17 11.27
C GLY A 134 2.00 14.90 11.20
N ILE A 135 1.75 14.36 9.99
CA ILE A 135 0.99 13.14 9.78
C ILE A 135 1.86 12.09 9.09
N ALA A 136 1.93 10.89 9.66
CA ALA A 136 2.52 9.71 9.04
C ALA A 136 1.40 8.82 8.48
N PHE A 137 1.48 8.44 7.20
CA PHE A 137 0.58 7.43 6.65
C PHE A 137 1.21 6.05 6.75
N ARG A 138 0.42 5.05 7.14
CA ARG A 138 0.84 3.66 7.20
C ARG A 138 -0.08 2.78 6.39
N PHE A 139 0.52 1.94 5.55
CA PHE A 139 -0.21 0.91 4.87
C PHE A 139 -0.54 -0.25 5.82
N LEU A 140 -1.76 -0.77 5.71
CA LEU A 140 -2.16 -2.03 6.27
C LEU A 140 -2.27 -3.04 5.13
N PRO A 141 -1.28 -3.94 4.97
CA PRO A 141 -1.27 -4.92 3.88
C PRO A 141 -2.32 -6.01 4.09
N ASP A 142 -2.70 -6.67 2.99
CA ASP A 142 -3.50 -7.88 3.05
C ASP A 142 -2.74 -8.99 3.84
N PRO A 143 -3.31 -9.52 4.93
CA PRO A 143 -2.66 -10.56 5.73
C PRO A 143 -2.41 -11.86 4.94
N ILE A 144 -3.23 -12.17 3.94
CA ILE A 144 -3.00 -13.32 3.04
C ILE A 144 -1.71 -13.11 2.25
N GLN A 145 -1.50 -11.89 1.74
CA GLN A 145 -0.30 -11.57 0.97
C GLN A 145 0.95 -11.52 1.84
N ILE A 146 0.83 -11.12 3.11
CA ILE A 146 1.91 -11.25 4.10
C ILE A 146 2.30 -12.72 4.29
N LYS A 147 1.32 -13.60 4.47
CA LYS A 147 1.57 -15.04 4.60
C LYS A 147 2.26 -15.60 3.36
N ASN A 148 1.73 -15.29 2.17
CA ASN A 148 2.29 -15.68 0.88
C ASN A 148 3.75 -15.23 0.71
N ALA A 149 4.04 -13.98 1.08
CA ALA A 149 5.38 -13.42 1.03
C ALA A 149 6.37 -14.13 1.96
N LEU A 150 5.92 -14.50 3.16
CA LEU A 150 6.72 -15.26 4.12
C LEU A 150 7.00 -16.69 3.65
N GLU A 151 6.02 -17.35 3.00
CA GLU A 151 6.20 -18.69 2.44
C GLU A 151 7.24 -18.70 1.30
N LEU A 152 7.28 -17.64 0.48
CA LEU A 152 8.25 -17.50 -0.61
C LEU A 152 9.64 -17.06 -0.14
N ARG A 153 9.76 -16.35 0.99
CA ARG A 153 11.05 -16.00 1.60
C ARG A 153 11.56 -17.16 2.46
N ALA A 154 12.22 -18.13 1.82
CA ALA A 154 12.78 -19.29 2.50
C ALA A 154 13.52 -18.93 3.81
N ALA A 155 13.16 -19.64 4.89
CA ALA A 155 13.88 -19.80 6.17
C ALA A 155 14.23 -18.54 7.01
N ASN A 156 13.71 -17.35 6.72
CA ASN A 156 13.89 -16.21 7.61
C ASN A 156 12.83 -16.20 8.72
N LYS A 157 13.26 -16.34 9.98
CA LYS A 157 12.38 -16.33 11.18
C LYS A 157 11.78 -14.95 11.51
N GLY A 158 11.98 -13.96 10.67
CA GLY A 158 11.48 -12.59 10.85
C GLY A 158 10.12 -12.40 10.18
N GLY A 159 9.39 -11.36 10.57
CA GLY A 159 8.19 -10.96 9.87
C GLY A 159 8.49 -10.24 8.53
N PHE A 160 7.42 -9.93 7.78
CA PHE A 160 7.49 -9.15 6.55
C PHE A 160 7.24 -7.66 6.81
N ASP A 161 8.24 -6.83 6.54
CA ASP A 161 8.18 -5.37 6.70
C ASP A 161 7.70 -4.70 5.40
N GLY A 162 6.66 -3.88 5.48
CA GLY A 162 6.02 -3.22 4.34
C GLY A 162 4.89 -4.01 3.67
N VAL A 163 4.45 -3.54 2.51
CA VAL A 163 3.39 -4.18 1.70
C VAL A 163 4.03 -5.15 0.71
N PRO A 164 3.68 -6.45 0.74
CA PRO A 164 4.21 -7.40 -0.22
C PRO A 164 3.84 -7.07 -1.65
N VAL A 165 4.83 -7.24 -2.54
CA VAL A 165 4.63 -7.25 -3.98
C VAL A 165 5.40 -8.41 -4.60
N PHE A 166 4.86 -8.92 -5.71
CA PHE A 166 5.33 -10.13 -6.38
C PHE A 166 5.70 -9.82 -7.82
N GLN A 167 6.84 -10.35 -8.27
CA GLN A 167 7.36 -10.14 -9.61
C GLN A 167 7.95 -11.44 -10.17
N SER A 168 7.96 -11.58 -11.50
CA SER A 168 8.68 -12.64 -12.19
C SER A 168 9.39 -12.07 -13.42
N ASP A 169 10.59 -12.57 -13.69
CA ASP A 169 11.37 -12.27 -14.91
C ASP A 169 10.76 -12.90 -16.17
N LEU A 170 9.93 -13.94 -16.00
CA LEU A 170 9.17 -14.58 -17.08
C LEU A 170 7.99 -13.72 -17.58
N LEU A 171 7.56 -12.72 -16.80
CA LEU A 171 6.47 -11.82 -17.17
C LEU A 171 7.01 -10.45 -17.58
N VAL A 172 7.37 -10.33 -18.87
CA VAL A 172 7.72 -9.05 -19.49
C VAL A 172 6.83 -8.86 -20.72
N VAL A 173 6.06 -7.76 -20.73
CA VAL A 173 5.05 -7.51 -21.77
C VAL A 173 5.53 -6.42 -22.70
N LYS A 174 5.31 -6.59 -24.01
CA LYS A 174 5.58 -5.54 -25.01
C LYS A 174 4.27 -5.15 -25.69
N LYS A 175 3.88 -3.88 -25.63
CA LYS A 175 2.67 -3.34 -26.28
C LYS A 175 2.96 -1.94 -26.82
N LYS A 176 2.61 -1.68 -28.09
CA LYS A 176 2.80 -0.39 -28.78
C LYS A 176 4.23 0.18 -28.62
N ASN A 177 5.25 -0.64 -28.89
CA ASN A 177 6.68 -0.29 -28.76
C ASN A 177 7.12 0.13 -27.33
N LYS A 178 6.31 -0.16 -26.30
CA LYS A 178 6.66 0.03 -24.90
C LYS A 178 6.77 -1.31 -24.19
N ARG A 179 7.77 -1.44 -23.33
CA ARG A 179 7.99 -2.58 -22.44
C ARG A 179 7.29 -2.29 -21.10
N TYR A 180 6.71 -3.34 -20.51
CA TYR A 180 6.06 -3.30 -19.22
C TYR A 180 6.57 -4.46 -18.37
N CYS A 181 6.94 -4.14 -17.14
CA CYS A 181 7.38 -5.06 -16.11
C CYS A 181 6.31 -5.05 -15.00
N PRO A 182 5.31 -5.94 -15.06
CA PRO A 182 4.24 -5.99 -14.07
C PRO A 182 4.72 -6.44 -12.70
N VAL A 183 4.27 -5.73 -11.67
CA VAL A 183 4.47 -6.02 -10.25
C VAL A 183 3.11 -6.17 -9.59
N TYR A 184 2.84 -7.30 -8.96
CA TYR A 184 1.51 -7.66 -8.48
C TYR A 184 1.41 -7.48 -6.96
N PHE A 185 0.27 -6.99 -6.48
CA PHE A 185 -0.05 -6.97 -5.04
C PHE A 185 -0.59 -8.31 -4.53
N SER A 186 -1.07 -9.19 -5.43
CA SER A 186 -1.55 -10.54 -5.09
C SER A 186 -0.65 -11.61 -5.73
N LYS A 187 -0.26 -12.60 -4.92
CA LYS A 187 0.47 -13.78 -5.38
C LYS A 187 -0.38 -14.61 -6.36
N GLU A 188 -1.67 -14.73 -6.08
CA GLU A 188 -2.60 -15.51 -6.89
C GLU A 188 -2.68 -14.96 -8.31
N ASP A 189 -2.74 -13.64 -8.47
CA ASP A 189 -2.79 -13.00 -9.79
C ASP A 189 -1.54 -13.29 -10.63
N ILE A 190 -0.33 -13.17 -10.05
CA ILE A 190 0.90 -13.48 -10.78
C ILE A 190 1.01 -14.98 -11.11
N GLU A 191 0.54 -15.87 -10.23
CA GLU A 191 0.52 -17.31 -10.49
C GLU A 191 -0.39 -17.64 -11.68
N GLN A 192 -1.57 -17.01 -11.76
CA GLN A 192 -2.48 -17.16 -12.90
C GLN A 192 -1.87 -16.66 -14.22
N GLU A 193 -1.13 -15.55 -14.19
CA GLU A 193 -0.47 -15.03 -15.39
C GLU A 193 0.72 -15.90 -15.82
N LEU A 194 1.48 -16.44 -14.87
CA LEU A 194 2.59 -17.36 -15.17
C LEU A 194 2.10 -18.66 -15.81
N LEU A 195 0.97 -19.22 -15.36
CA LEU A 195 0.37 -20.42 -15.95
C LEU A 195 0.06 -20.27 -17.44
N LYS A 196 -0.25 -19.05 -17.90
CA LYS A 196 -0.55 -18.77 -19.32
C LYS A 196 0.71 -18.75 -20.18
N VAL A 197 1.85 -18.38 -19.61
CA VAL A 197 3.14 -18.27 -20.30
C VAL A 197 3.93 -19.58 -20.25
N SER A 198 3.80 -20.34 -19.16
CA SER A 198 4.47 -21.64 -19.00
C SER A 198 3.79 -22.75 -19.80
N LYS A 199 4.17 -22.92 -21.08
CA LYS A 199 3.91 -24.18 -21.83
C LYS A 199 4.94 -25.29 -21.55
N ALA A 200 5.93 -25.04 -20.69
CA ALA A 200 6.94 -25.98 -20.19
C ALA A 200 7.15 -25.65 -18.69
N SER A 201 7.27 -26.55 -17.73
CA SER A 201 7.58 -27.97 -17.72
C SER A 201 6.98 -28.61 -16.45
N ARG A 202 6.66 -29.90 -16.52
CA ARG A 202 6.45 -30.74 -15.33
C ARG A 202 7.75 -30.72 -14.51
N GLY A 203 7.73 -30.14 -13.30
CA GLY A 203 8.79 -30.40 -12.31
C GLY A 203 9.09 -29.26 -11.33
N ALA A 204 8.98 -28.01 -11.76
CA ALA A 204 9.27 -26.83 -10.93
C ALA A 204 7.99 -25.99 -10.78
N GLY A 205 7.46 -25.90 -9.55
CA GLY A 205 6.21 -25.17 -9.30
C GLY A 205 6.33 -23.69 -9.67
N VAL A 206 5.25 -23.10 -10.21
CA VAL A 206 5.14 -21.69 -10.63
C VAL A 206 5.75 -20.72 -9.62
N SER A 207 5.60 -21.02 -8.33
CA SER A 207 6.10 -20.22 -7.22
C SER A 207 7.63 -20.07 -7.15
N GLN A 208 8.40 -20.95 -7.79
CA GLN A 208 9.87 -20.85 -7.85
C GLN A 208 10.36 -19.67 -8.71
N HIS A 209 9.51 -19.17 -9.60
CA HIS A 209 9.81 -18.02 -10.47
C HIS A 209 9.25 -16.71 -9.94
N ILE A 210 8.75 -16.70 -8.70
CA ILE A 210 8.18 -15.51 -8.06
C ILE A 210 9.18 -14.94 -7.07
N MET A 211 9.59 -13.71 -7.32
CA MET A 211 10.36 -12.88 -6.41
C MET A 211 9.41 -12.02 -5.56
N VAL A 212 9.77 -11.84 -4.30
CA VAL A 212 9.01 -11.01 -3.35
C VAL A 212 9.83 -9.77 -2.98
N GLY A 213 9.20 -8.61 -3.02
CA GLY A 213 9.72 -7.34 -2.50
C GLY A 213 8.68 -6.60 -1.66
N SER A 214 9.08 -5.51 -1.03
CA SER A 214 8.14 -4.56 -0.43
C SER A 214 7.83 -3.44 -1.43
N PHE A 215 6.57 -3.03 -1.46
CA PHE A 215 6.09 -1.91 -2.28
C PHE A 215 6.89 -0.64 -2.00
N GLU A 216 7.18 -0.39 -0.74
CA GLU A 216 7.91 0.76 -0.26
C GLU A 216 9.37 0.79 -0.72
N ASP A 217 10.06 -0.36 -0.72
CA ASP A 217 11.42 -0.45 -1.25
C ASP A 217 11.43 -0.29 -2.77
N VAL A 218 10.42 -0.81 -3.46
CA VAL A 218 10.26 -0.62 -4.91
C VAL A 218 10.06 0.86 -5.22
N LEU A 219 9.16 1.55 -4.52
CA LEU A 219 8.95 2.99 -4.66
C LEU A 219 10.23 3.78 -4.44
N ARG A 220 10.95 3.51 -3.34
CA ARG A 220 12.22 4.18 -3.05
C ARG A 220 13.23 3.98 -4.17
N LYS A 221 13.32 2.75 -4.71
CA LYS A 221 14.22 2.44 -5.82
C LYS A 221 13.83 3.17 -7.10
N MET A 222 12.54 3.25 -7.43
CA MET A 222 12.06 4.02 -8.59
C MET A 222 12.45 5.50 -8.47
N GLU A 223 12.34 6.10 -7.28
CA GLU A 223 12.66 7.51 -7.04
C GLU A 223 14.16 7.83 -7.18
N ILE A 224 15.04 6.96 -6.68
CA ILE A 224 16.50 7.19 -6.70
C ILE A 224 17.19 6.67 -7.95
N SER A 225 16.50 5.86 -8.76
CA SER A 225 17.09 5.24 -9.96
C SER A 225 17.40 6.26 -11.05
N GLU A 226 18.49 6.01 -11.78
CA GLU A 226 18.86 6.80 -12.96
C GLU A 226 17.87 6.58 -14.11
N LYS A 227 17.79 7.54 -15.05
CA LYS A 227 16.98 7.36 -16.27
C LYS A 227 17.50 6.17 -17.08
N ARG A 228 16.62 5.40 -17.72
CA ARG A 228 16.96 4.21 -18.56
C ARG A 228 17.48 3.00 -17.79
N SER A 229 17.24 2.95 -16.49
CA SER A 229 17.59 1.81 -15.62
C SER A 229 16.55 0.68 -15.69
N GLY A 230 15.42 0.89 -16.38
CA GLY A 230 14.34 -0.08 -16.53
C GLY A 230 13.26 0.04 -15.45
N TRP A 231 13.43 0.91 -14.47
CA TRP A 231 12.41 1.20 -13.45
C TRP A 231 11.22 1.97 -14.05
N GLU A 232 11.40 2.65 -15.19
CA GLU A 232 10.30 3.29 -15.93
C GLU A 232 9.35 2.31 -16.64
N ASP A 233 9.75 1.04 -16.80
CA ASP A 233 8.93 -0.01 -17.38
C ASP A 233 7.97 -0.62 -16.34
N LEU A 234 8.18 -0.35 -15.05
CA LEU A 234 7.38 -0.95 -13.98
C LEU A 234 5.95 -0.43 -13.96
N ILE A 235 5.01 -1.34 -13.79
CA ILE A 235 3.60 -1.04 -13.53
C ILE A 235 3.11 -1.89 -12.36
N PHE A 236 2.34 -1.28 -11.46
CA PHE A 236 1.70 -2.03 -10.39
C PHE A 236 0.35 -2.55 -10.85
N ILE A 237 0.12 -3.85 -10.70
CA ILE A 237 -1.13 -4.50 -11.08
C ILE A 237 -2.05 -4.53 -9.85
N PRO A 238 -3.23 -3.88 -9.92
CA PRO A 238 -4.19 -3.90 -8.82
C PRO A 238 -4.64 -5.33 -8.50
N PRO A 239 -4.92 -5.64 -7.22
CA PRO A 239 -5.46 -6.96 -6.84
C PRO A 239 -6.69 -7.35 -7.66
N GLY A 240 -6.73 -8.60 -8.13
CA GLY A 240 -7.80 -9.18 -8.93
C GLY A 240 -7.78 -8.79 -10.40
N LYS A 241 -6.73 -8.12 -10.89
CA LYS A 241 -6.58 -7.75 -12.32
C LYS A 241 -5.45 -8.50 -13.00
N SER A 242 -5.64 -8.77 -14.29
CA SER A 242 -4.52 -9.17 -15.17
C SER A 242 -3.73 -7.96 -15.64
N HIS A 243 -2.44 -8.15 -15.94
CA HIS A 243 -1.62 -7.09 -16.55
C HIS A 243 -2.20 -6.62 -17.89
N SER A 244 -2.81 -7.53 -18.67
CA SER A 244 -3.35 -7.19 -19.99
C SER A 244 -4.52 -6.20 -19.91
N GLN A 245 -5.44 -6.45 -18.97
CA GLN A 245 -6.57 -5.57 -18.67
C GLN A 245 -6.07 -4.23 -18.14
N HIS A 246 -5.15 -4.25 -17.16
CA HIS A 246 -4.66 -3.03 -16.54
C HIS A 246 -3.90 -2.14 -17.55
N ILE A 247 -3.04 -2.71 -18.40
CA ILE A 247 -2.34 -1.98 -19.46
C ILE A 247 -3.34 -1.35 -20.45
N GLN A 248 -4.49 -1.99 -20.70
CA GLN A 248 -5.52 -1.39 -21.55
C GLN A 248 -6.18 -0.18 -20.89
N GLU A 249 -6.51 -0.27 -19.60
CA GLU A 249 -7.15 0.81 -18.84
C GLU A 249 -6.25 2.05 -18.70
N ILE A 250 -4.96 1.89 -18.40
CA ILE A 250 -4.04 3.03 -18.21
C ILE A 250 -3.57 3.68 -19.52
N ASN A 251 -3.86 3.07 -20.66
CA ASN A 251 -3.53 3.59 -22.00
C ASN A 251 -4.80 3.92 -22.83
N ALA A 252 -5.99 3.78 -22.23
CA ALA A 252 -7.25 4.20 -22.82
C ALA A 252 -7.40 5.72 -22.66
#